data_AF-A0A3D5XBK7-F1
#
_entry.id   AF-A0A3D5XBK7-F1
#
_cell.length_a   1.000
_cell.length_b   1.000
_cell.length_c   1.000
_cell.angle_alpha   90.00
_cell.angle_beta   90.00
_cell.angle_gamma   90.00
#
_symmetry.space_group_name_H-M   'P 1'
#
loop_
_entity.id
_entity.type
_entity.pdbx_description
1 polymer ?
#
loop_
_entity_poly.entity_id
_entity_poly.type
_entity_poly.pdbx_seq_one_letter_code
_entity_poly.pdbx_strand_id
1 'polypeptide(L)'
;MFKQSALLLLLFVSFTALSSNKSASYLEDEIVKLIDSIENTSNFTKKNELNNELISLLYDALLLDNSFEYPFSKVQKMQILTSSDERIKVYTW
;
A
#
# COMPACT_ATOMS: atom_id res chain seq x y z
N MET A 1 30.80 33.71 20.67
CA MET A 1 30.29 32.39 21.13
C MET A 1 28.93 32.02 20.54
N PHE A 2 28.01 32.95 20.26
CA PHE A 2 26.69 32.66 19.67
C PHE A 2 26.67 32.01 18.27
N LYS A 3 27.68 32.25 17.43
CA LYS A 3 27.71 31.73 16.05
C LYS A 3 27.94 30.21 15.97
N GLN A 4 28.66 29.64 16.93
CA GLN A 4 28.91 28.18 16.97
C GLN A 4 27.70 27.41 17.49
N SER A 5 26.93 27.99 18.42
CA SER A 5 25.66 27.43 18.90
C SER A 5 24.58 27.40 17.81
N ALA A 6 24.56 28.40 16.92
CA ALA A 6 23.60 28.45 15.80
C ALA A 6 23.89 27.38 14.72
N LEU A 7 25.16 27.05 14.49
CA LEU A 7 25.57 26.00 13.53
C LEU A 7 25.15 24.60 14.01
N LEU A 8 25.24 24.35 15.33
CA LEU A 8 24.80 23.12 15.98
C LEU A 8 23.27 22.95 15.93
N LEU A 9 22.52 24.04 16.04
CA LEU A 9 21.05 24.00 15.93
C LEU A 9 20.59 23.65 14.51
N LEU A 10 21.31 24.12 13.48
CA LEU A 10 21.03 23.84 12.07
C LEU A 10 21.25 22.36 11.69
N LEU A 11 22.20 21.68 12.33
CA LEU A 11 22.44 20.24 12.12
C LEU A 11 21.35 19.34 12.71
N PHE A 12 20.61 19.80 13.74
CA PHE A 12 19.52 19.03 14.34
C PHE A 12 18.21 19.09 13.56
N VAL A 13 18.00 20.13 12.74
CA VAL A 13 16.77 20.28 11.94
C VAL A 13 16.75 19.34 10.72
N SER A 14 17.91 18.85 10.28
CA SER A 14 18.01 17.98 9.10
C SER A 14 17.62 16.52 9.35
N PHE A 15 17.34 16.12 10.60
CA PHE A 15 17.11 14.71 10.97
C PHE A 15 15.64 14.29 11.09
N THR A 16 14.68 15.19 10.87
CA THR A 16 13.25 14.88 11.09
C THR A 16 12.49 14.37 9.86
N ALA A 17 13.18 14.06 8.76
CA ALA A 17 12.55 13.45 7.58
C ALA A 17 12.85 11.95 7.47
N LEU A 18 12.63 11.18 8.53
CA LEU A 18 12.41 9.75 8.38
C LEU A 18 10.98 9.56 7.85
N SER A 19 10.80 9.81 6.55
CA SER A 19 9.60 9.33 5.86
C SER A 19 9.58 7.82 6.01
N SER A 20 8.58 7.29 6.73
CA SER A 20 8.28 5.86 6.72
C SER A 20 7.73 5.50 5.34
N ASN A 21 8.59 5.47 4.34
CA ASN A 21 8.26 4.91 3.03
C ASN A 21 7.99 3.42 3.25
N LYS A 22 6.70 3.06 3.30
CA LYS A 22 6.28 1.67 3.37
C LYS A 22 6.88 0.94 2.17
N SER A 23 7.68 -0.08 2.40
CA SER A 23 8.23 -0.88 1.31
C SER A 23 7.12 -1.62 0.56
N ALA A 24 7.35 -1.93 -0.72
CA ALA A 24 6.41 -2.73 -1.52
C ALA A 24 6.08 -4.08 -0.86
N SER A 25 7.06 -4.75 -0.26
CA SER A 25 6.84 -6.00 0.50
C SER A 25 5.92 -5.81 1.70
N TYR A 26 6.01 -4.68 2.41
CA TYR A 26 5.12 -4.41 3.53
C TYR A 26 3.68 -4.24 3.05
N LEU A 27 3.47 -3.45 1.98
CA LEU A 27 2.13 -3.27 1.42
C LEU A 27 1.56 -4.57 0.87
N GLU A 28 2.39 -5.39 0.21
CA GLU A 28 2.00 -6.71 -0.28
C GLU A 28 1.50 -7.62 0.85
N ASP A 29 2.22 -7.67 1.98
CA ASP A 29 1.82 -8.47 3.15
C ASP A 29 0.50 -7.99 3.74
N GLU A 30 0.26 -6.67 3.80
CA GLU A 30 -1.00 -6.11 4.30
C GLU A 30 -2.17 -6.36 3.32
N ILE A 31 -1.94 -6.27 2.01
CA ILE A 31 -2.94 -6.63 0.99
C ILE A 31 -3.38 -8.09 1.15
N VAL A 32 -2.43 -9.01 1.31
CA VAL A 32 -2.74 -10.45 1.51
C VAL A 32 -3.59 -10.66 2.76
N LYS A 33 -3.22 -10.06 3.89
CA LYS A 33 -3.99 -10.17 5.14
C LYS A 33 -5.41 -9.62 5.01
N LEU A 34 -5.58 -8.51 4.28
CA LEU A 34 -6.89 -7.92 4.06
C LEU A 34 -7.78 -8.80 3.19
N ILE A 35 -7.25 -9.35 2.10
CA ILE A 35 -8.00 -10.29 1.25
C ILE A 35 -8.43 -11.51 2.07
N ASP A 36 -7.53 -12.09 2.86
CA ASP A 36 -7.85 -13.21 3.76
C ASP A 36 -8.94 -12.83 4.77
N SER A 37 -8.89 -11.62 5.32
CA SER A 37 -9.89 -11.12 6.26
C SER A 37 -11.26 -10.91 5.60
N ILE A 38 -11.29 -10.42 4.36
CA ILE A 38 -12.51 -10.20 3.58
C ILE A 38 -13.20 -11.54 3.28
N GLU A 39 -12.46 -12.57 2.87
CA GLU A 39 -13.00 -13.90 2.59
C GLU A 39 -13.65 -14.54 3.82
N ASN A 40 -13.02 -14.37 4.98
CA ASN A 40 -13.46 -14.99 6.23
C ASN A 40 -14.53 -14.17 6.99
N THR A 41 -14.85 -12.95 6.53
CA THR A 41 -15.84 -12.08 7.16
C THR A 41 -17.24 -12.33 6.60
N SER A 42 -18.16 -12.77 7.46
CA SER A 42 -19.58 -12.97 7.11
C SER A 42 -20.43 -11.70 7.22
N ASN A 43 -20.01 -10.73 8.04
CA ASN A 43 -20.74 -9.47 8.22
C ASN A 43 -20.52 -8.54 7.04
N PHE A 44 -21.60 -8.19 6.33
CA PHE A 44 -21.53 -7.33 5.14
C PHE A 44 -20.91 -5.95 5.42
N THR A 45 -21.34 -5.28 6.49
CA THR A 45 -20.79 -3.95 6.85
C THR A 45 -19.29 -4.03 7.07
N LYS A 46 -18.83 -5.04 7.80
CA LYS A 46 -17.40 -5.23 8.06
C LYS A 46 -16.64 -5.58 6.77
N LYS A 47 -17.23 -6.40 5.90
CA LYS A 47 -16.65 -6.72 4.60
C LYS A 47 -16.50 -5.47 3.73
N ASN A 48 -17.47 -4.57 3.76
CA ASN A 48 -17.42 -3.29 3.05
C ASN A 48 -16.33 -2.36 3.61
N GLU A 49 -16.15 -2.30 4.93
CA GLU A 49 -15.03 -1.56 5.55
C GLU A 49 -13.68 -2.09 5.09
N LEU A 50 -13.49 -3.41 5.16
CA LEU A 50 -12.25 -4.06 4.73
C LEU A 50 -11.98 -3.87 3.23
N ASN A 51 -13.02 -3.90 2.38
CA ASN A 51 -12.88 -3.60 0.96
C ASN A 51 -12.38 -2.17 0.72
N ASN A 52 -12.90 -1.18 1.46
CA ASN A 52 -12.44 0.21 1.33
C ASN A 52 -10.97 0.36 1.78
N GLU A 53 -10.58 -0.37 2.84
CA GLU A 53 -9.19 -0.41 3.30
C GLU A 53 -8.26 -1.05 2.27
N LEU A 54 -8.67 -2.18 1.68
CA LEU A 54 -7.95 -2.83 0.59
C LEU A 54 -7.77 -1.90 -0.61
N ILE A 55 -8.81 -1.18 -1.02
CA ILE A 55 -8.73 -0.21 -2.12
C ILE A 55 -7.69 0.87 -1.81
N SER A 56 -7.71 1.44 -0.59
CA SER A 56 -6.71 2.43 -0.17
C SER A 56 -5.29 1.87 -0.24
N LEU A 57 -5.09 0.63 0.18
CA LEU A 57 -3.78 -0.04 0.15
C LEU A 57 -3.28 -0.32 -1.27
N LEU A 58 -4.18 -0.67 -2.19
CA LEU A 58 -3.84 -0.81 -3.61
C LEU A 58 -3.42 0.53 -4.20
N TYR A 59 -4.09 1.64 -3.85
CA TYR A 59 -3.65 2.97 -4.26
C TYR A 59 -2.26 3.31 -3.72
N ASP A 60 -2.01 3.08 -2.43
CA ASP A 60 -0.68 3.29 -1.83
C ASP A 60 0.40 2.47 -2.55
N ALA A 61 0.10 1.22 -2.90
CA ALA A 61 1.03 0.33 -3.60
C ALA A 61 1.35 0.84 -5.02
N LEU A 62 0.36 1.37 -5.74
CA LEU A 62 0.56 1.93 -7.08
C LEU A 62 1.41 3.21 -7.05
N LEU A 63 1.35 3.98 -5.96
CA LEU A 63 2.11 5.22 -5.79
C LEU A 63 3.58 4.99 -5.37
N LEU A 64 3.98 3.76 -5.05
CA LEU A 64 5.37 3.47 -4.75
C LEU A 64 6.27 3.60 -5.97
N ASP A 65 7.49 4.08 -5.73
CA ASP A 65 8.56 4.02 -6.72
C ASP A 65 8.84 2.57 -7.11
N ASN A 66 8.91 2.32 -8.41
CA ASN A 66 9.05 0.98 -9.01
C ASN A 66 7.91 -0.01 -8.70
N SER A 67 6.70 0.49 -8.44
CA SER A 67 5.52 -0.35 -8.21
C SER A 67 5.19 -1.26 -9.40
N PHE A 68 5.51 -0.84 -10.63
CA PHE A 68 5.25 -1.64 -11.84
C PHE A 68 6.29 -2.76 -12.05
N GLU A 69 7.46 -2.66 -11.44
CA GLU A 69 8.55 -3.62 -11.49
C GLU A 69 8.48 -4.62 -10.32
N TYR A 70 7.85 -4.23 -9.20
CA TYR A 70 7.65 -5.13 -8.07
C TYR A 70 6.59 -6.20 -8.41
N PRO A 71 6.88 -7.50 -8.22
CA PRO A 71 6.04 -8.56 -8.79
C PRO A 71 4.71 -8.81 -8.05
N PHE A 72 4.54 -8.34 -6.81
CA PHE A 72 3.37 -8.62 -5.95
C PHE A 72 2.94 -10.11 -5.93
N SER A 73 3.92 -11.01 -5.98
CA SER A 73 3.75 -12.47 -6.14
C SER A 73 2.96 -13.19 -5.04
N LYS A 74 2.81 -12.60 -3.85
CA LYS A 74 2.03 -13.15 -2.74
C LYS A 74 0.53 -12.87 -2.89
N VAL A 75 0.14 -11.88 -3.71
CA VAL A 75 -1.26 -11.50 -3.95
C VAL A 75 -1.92 -12.48 -4.93
N GLN A 76 -2.05 -13.75 -4.52
CA GLN A 76 -2.50 -14.85 -5.40
C GLN A 76 -4.02 -14.98 -5.49
N LYS A 77 -4.75 -14.38 -4.52
CA LYS A 77 -6.21 -14.47 -4.44
C LYS A 77 -6.95 -13.46 -5.30
N MET A 78 -6.24 -12.46 -5.85
CA MET A 78 -6.82 -11.54 -6.81
C MET A 78 -6.96 -12.19 -8.19
N GLN A 79 -8.11 -11.95 -8.82
CA GLN A 79 -8.47 -12.48 -10.13
C GLN A 79 -8.75 -11.33 -11.10
N ILE A 80 -8.58 -11.62 -12.39
CA ILE A 80 -8.86 -10.67 -13.47
C ILE A 80 -9.98 -11.26 -14.32
N LEU A 81 -11.14 -10.65 -14.30
CA LEU A 81 -12.22 -10.94 -15.24
C LEU A 81 -12.05 -10.03 -16.46
N THR A 82 -11.86 -10.63 -17.63
CA THR A 82 -11.68 -9.89 -18.90
C THR A 82 -12.93 -10.05 -19.75
N SER A 83 -13.44 -8.95 -20.33
CA SER A 83 -14.55 -9.00 -21.28
C SER A 83 -14.17 -9.79 -22.53
N SER A 84 -15.16 -10.32 -23.25
CA SER A 84 -14.94 -11.12 -24.47
C SER A 84 -14.23 -10.36 -25.59
N ASP A 85 -14.29 -9.03 -25.59
CA ASP A 85 -13.63 -8.13 -26.53
C ASP A 85 -12.31 -7.54 -25.99
N GLU A 86 -11.86 -7.99 -24.81
CA GLU A 86 -10.64 -7.58 -24.11
C GLU A 86 -10.56 -6.09 -23.72
N ARG A 87 -11.65 -5.34 -23.88
CA ARG A 87 -11.68 -3.89 -23.60
C ARG A 87 -11.86 -3.56 -22.13
N ILE A 88 -12.45 -4.47 -21.36
CA ILE A 88 -12.77 -4.26 -19.95
C ILE A 88 -12.07 -5.35 -19.14
N LYS A 89 -11.31 -4.91 -18.12
CA LYS A 89 -10.72 -5.79 -17.12
C LYS A 89 -11.25 -5.38 -15.74
N VAL A 90 -11.82 -6.33 -15.02
CA VAL A 90 -12.26 -6.17 -13.64
C VAL A 90 -11.30 -6.95 -12.76
N TYR A 91 -10.63 -6.24 -11.86
CA TYR A 91 -9.84 -6.84 -10.80
C TYR A 91 -10.77 -7.16 -9.62
N THR A 92 -10.75 -8.40 -9.15
CA THR A 92 -11.66 -8.91 -8.10
C THR A 92 -10.94 -9.89 -7.18
N TRP A 93 -11.59 -10.28 -6.08
CA TRP A 93 -11.07 -11.17 -5.04
C TRP A 93 -12.23 -11.99 -4.45
#